data_AF-A0A3D5HH66-F1
#
_entry.id   AF-A0A3D5HH66-F1
#
_cell.length_a   1.000
_cell.length_b   1.000
_cell.length_c   1.000
_cell.angle_alpha   90.00
_cell.angle_beta   90.00
_cell.angle_gamma   90.00
#
_symmetry.space_group_name_H-M   'P 1'
#
loop_
_entity.id
_entity.type
_entity.pdbx_description
1 polymer ?
#
loop_
_entity_poly.entity_id
_entity_poly.type
_entity_poly.pdbx_seq_one_letter_code
_entity_poly.pdbx_strand_id
1 'polypeptide(L)' 'MPMNFAAIEIGSNAVRMIVGGLVDSCELRVLERWSAHLRLGDSVFEHGMVPENIFQQL' A
#
# COMPACT_ATOMS: atom_id res chain seq x y z
N MET A 1 -13.04 12.53 -18.98
CA MET A 1 -12.78 11.15 -18.52
C MET A 1 -12.60 11.20 -17.01
N PRO A 2 -13.14 10.23 -16.24
CA PRO A 2 -12.87 10.17 -14.81
C PRO A 2 -11.37 10.03 -14.56
N MET A 3 -10.82 10.84 -13.66
CA MET A 3 -9.39 10.81 -13.31
C MET A 3 -9.25 10.06 -12.00
N ASN A 4 -8.57 8.91 -12.06
CA ASN A 4 -8.34 8.05 -10.92
C ASN A 4 -6.88 8.15 -10.48
N PHE A 5 -6.66 8.19 -9.17
CA PHE A 5 -5.37 8.22 -8.51
C PHE A 5 -5.23 6.98 -7.65
N ALA A 6 -4.03 6.41 -7.58
CA ALA A 6 -3.71 5.38 -6.62
C ALA A 6 -2.57 5.87 -5.72
N ALA A 7 -2.74 5.70 -4.42
CA ALA A 7 -1.68 5.88 -3.44
C ALA A 7 -1.36 4.53 -2.81
N ILE A 8 -0.08 4.15 -2.83
CA ILE A 8 0.43 2.93 -2.21
C ILE A 8 1.38 3.35 -1.07
N GLU A 9 1.05 2.92 0.14
CA GLU A 9 1.86 3.07 1.33
C GLU A 9 2.55 1.73 1.62
N ILE A 10 3.87 1.74 1.78
CA ILE A 10 4.65 0.57 2.20
C ILE A 10 5.23 0.87 3.58
N GLY A 11 4.60 0.33 4.63
CA GLY A 11 5.07 0.42 6.00
C GLY A 11 5.77 -0.86 6.45
N SER A 12 6.49 -0.79 7.57
CA SER A 12 7.16 -1.96 8.17
C SER A 12 6.20 -3.08 8.58
N ASN A 13 4.92 -2.78 8.84
CA ASN A 13 3.92 -3.77 9.24
C ASN A 13 3.00 -4.18 8.08
N ALA A 14 2.59 -3.23 7.25
CA ALA A 14 1.57 -3.43 6.23
C ALA A 14 1.84 -2.60 4.99
N VAL A 15 1.39 -3.13 3.86
CA VAL A 15 1.25 -2.39 2.60
C VAL A 15 -0.22 -2.05 2.43
N ARG A 16 -0.51 -0.81 2.07
CA ARG A 16 -1.88 -0.32 1.87
C ARG A 16 -1.99 0.39 0.54
N MET A 17 -3.14 0.25 -0.10
CA MET A 17 -3.47 0.99 -1.31
C MET A 17 -4.84 1.66 -1.16
N ILE A 18 -4.94 2.89 -1.64
CA ILE A 18 -6.21 3.60 -1.80
C ILE A 18 -6.32 4.06 -3.25
N VAL A 19 -7.45 3.79 -3.88
CA VAL A 19 -7.80 4.38 -5.17
C VAL A 19 -8.79 5.52 -4.92
N GLY A 20 -8.44 6.73 -5.37
CA GLY A 20 -9.28 7.91 -5.31
C GLY A 20 -9.75 8.32 -6.71
N GLY A 21 -11.00 8.75 -6.84
CA GLY A 21 -11.54 9.33 -8.07
C GLY A 21 -11.81 10.82 -7.89
N LEU A 22 -11.39 11.62 -8.87
CA LEU A 22 -11.72 13.05 -8.91
C LEU A 22 -13.10 13.26 -9.54
N VAL A 23 -14.02 13.82 -8.76
CA VAL A 23 -15.36 14.21 -9.17
C VAL A 23 -15.38 15.72 -9.42
N ASP A 24 -15.90 16.12 -10.59
CA ASP A 24 -16.13 17.51 -10.99
C ASP A 24 -14.95 18.47 -10.74
N SER A 25 -13.73 17.94 -10.84
CA SER A 25 -12.44 18.64 -10.66
C SER A 25 -12.14 19.22 -9.27
N CYS A 26 -12.99 18.99 -8.27
CA CYS A 26 -12.87 19.63 -6.95
C CYS A 26 -13.00 18.67 -5.75
N GLU A 27 -13.45 17.44 -5.96
CA GLU A 27 -13.61 16.47 -4.88
C GLU A 27 -12.87 15.16 -5.17
N LEU A 28 -12.02 14.73 -4.24
CA LEU A 28 -11.39 13.41 -4.29
C LEU A 28 -12.18 12.44 -3.41
N ARG A 29 -12.80 11.41 -4.00
CA ARG A 29 -13.53 10.36 -3.28
C ARG A 29 -12.75 9.05 -3.29
N VAL A 30 -12.78 8.33 -2.17
CA VAL A 30 -12.21 6.98 -2.14
C VAL A 30 -13.14 6.03 -2.88
N LEU A 31 -12.59 5.34 -3.89
CA LEU A 31 -13.27 4.32 -4.68
C LEU A 31 -12.99 2.93 -4.11
N GLU A 32 -11.73 2.65 -3.77
CA GLU A 32 -11.28 1.34 -3.31
C GLU A 32 -10.21 1.46 -2.22
N ARG A 33 -10.17 0.45 -1.34
CA ARG A 33 -9.12 0.28 -0.33
C ARG A 33 -8.64 -1.16 -0.32
N TRP A 34 -7.33 -1.34 -0.20
CA TRP A 34 -6.71 -2.64 -0.06
C TRP A 34 -5.59 -2.58 0.99
N SER A 35 -5.38 -3.69 1.69
CA SER A 35 -4.29 -3.81 2.66
C SER A 35 -3.80 -5.25 2.76
N ALA A 36 -2.49 -5.42 2.88
CA ALA A 36 -1.85 -6.69 3.24
C ALA A 36 -0.88 -6.50 4.41
N HIS A 37 -0.91 -7.46 5.34
CA HIS A 37 -0.01 -7.50 6.49
C HIS A 37 1.21 -8.36 6.16
N LEU A 38 2.23 -7.74 5.57
CA LEU A 38 3.46 -8.41 5.17
C LEU A 38 4.55 -8.40 6.25
N ARG A 39 4.42 -7.54 7.27
CA ARG A 39 5.36 -7.42 8.39
C ARG A 39 6.83 -7.33 7.96
N LEU A 40 7.10 -6.51 6.96
CA LEU A 40 8.44 -6.27 6.40
C LEU A 40 9.50 -5.95 7.46
N GLY A 41 9.13 -5.39 8.61
CA GLY A 41 10.03 -5.02 9.70
C GLY A 41 10.36 -6.12 10.71
N ASP A 42 9.66 -7.26 10.72
CA ASP A 42 9.77 -8.26 11.81
C ASP A 42 11.20 -8.75 12.02
N SER A 43 11.95 -8.99 10.95
CA SER A 43 13.33 -9.50 11.02
C SER A 43 14.39 -8.46 10.65
N VAL A 44 13.99 -7.25 10.25
CA VAL A 44 14.92 -6.20 9.81
C VAL A 44 15.74 -5.67 10.98
N PHE A 45 15.15 -5.56 12.17
CA PHE A 45 15.87 -5.14 13.38
C PHE A 45 16.99 -6.11 13.79
N GLU A 46 16.82 -7.40 13.49
CA GLU A 46 17.78 -8.45 13.85
C GLU A 46 18.79 -8.76 12.73
N HIS A 47 18.33 -8.81 11.48
CA HIS A 47 19.13 -9.31 10.34
C HIS A 47 19.55 -8.19 9.38
N GLY A 48 19.06 -6.96 9.58
CA GLY A 48 19.34 -5.82 8.71
C GLY A 48 18.74 -5.91 7.30
N MET A 49 17.94 -6.95 7.02
CA MET A 49 17.38 -7.24 5.69
C MET A 49 15.93 -7.73 5.78
N VAL A 50 15.16 -7.47 4.72
CA VAL A 50 13.81 -8.03 4.54
C VAL A 50 13.94 -9.45 3.98
N PRO A 51 13.33 -10.47 4.59
CA PRO A 51 13.41 -11.85 4.14
C PRO A 51 12.80 -12.07 2.76
N GLU A 52 13.46 -12.89 1.94
CA GLU A 52 13.03 -13.18 0.56
C GLU A 52 11.63 -13.82 0.49
N ASN A 53 11.27 -14.65 1.47
CA ASN A 53 9.98 -15.33 1.52
C ASN A 53 8.80 -14.37 1.70
N ILE A 54 9.01 -13.13 2.17
CA ILE A 54 7.94 -12.12 2.25
C ILE A 54 7.59 -11.59 0.86
N PHE A 55 8.56 -11.48 -0.06
CA PHE A 55 8.30 -11.04 -1.42
C PHE A 55 7.51 -12.05 -2.25
N GLN A 56 7.46 -13.32 -1.83
CA GLN A 56 6.64 -14.35 -2.47
C GLN A 56 5.15 -14.30 -2.07
N GLN A 57 4.78 -13.44 -1.10
CA GLN A 57 3.39 -13.25 -0.65
C GLN A 57 2.69 -12.07 -1.34
N LEU A 58 3.37 -11.44 -2.29
CA LEU A 58 2.89 -10.34 -3.13
C LEU A 58 2.48 -10.88 -4.52
#